data_AF-A0A968MIB0-F1
#
_entry.id   AF-A0A968MIB0-F1
#
_cell.length_a   1.000
_cell.length_b   1.000
_cell.length_c   1.000
_cell.angle_alpha   90.00
_cell.angle_beta   90.00
_cell.angle_gamma   90.00
#
_symmetry.space_group_name_H-M   'P 1'
#
loop_
_entity.id
_entity.type
_entity.pdbx_description
1 polymer ?
#
loop_
_entity_poly.entity_id
_entity_poly.type
_entity_poly.pdbx_seq_one_letter_code
_entity_poly.pdbx_strand_id
1 'polypeptide(L)'
;MAGIPMEIVPEYPSEGKLIILTEAASYDENIVEKIKKSISAGGNVVITSGLLKALQGKGIEQIAELRYTDRKSLASGFLLGRTSIDTQNEIIIPQIEYYTNDSWEVISAMDNGLGWPLLHRADYSKGNLFVLVIPDNFADIYALPEPVLNKIREVLSVDLPVFLNAPSQVSLFLYDNNTFVVHSFNNEPVDIQLVLKQNGLNIKDLSENTNLKKDEGKTSTQGNRNKLSYYSSTIQPHSFKVFKIE
;
A
#
# COMPACT_ATOMS: atom_id res chain seq x y z
N MET A 1 -3.23 5.25 -12.01
CA MET A 1 -2.61 3.96 -11.59
C MET A 1 -1.97 4.11 -10.22
N ALA A 2 -2.10 3.13 -9.32
CA ALA A 2 -1.56 3.18 -7.95
C ALA A 2 -0.15 2.57 -7.82
N GLY A 3 0.34 1.85 -8.84
CA GLY A 3 1.70 1.34 -8.91
C GLY A 3 2.09 0.29 -7.89
N ILE A 4 1.17 -0.63 -7.60
CA ILE A 4 1.38 -1.76 -6.70
C ILE A 4 1.51 -3.02 -7.56
N PRO A 5 2.69 -3.68 -7.58
CA PRO A 5 2.84 -4.97 -8.23
C PRO A 5 1.97 -6.02 -7.52
N MET A 6 1.23 -6.81 -8.30
CA MET A 6 0.38 -7.86 -7.74
C MET A 6 0.26 -9.04 -8.71
N GLU A 7 0.23 -10.24 -8.15
CA GLU A 7 -0.18 -11.45 -8.86
C GLU A 7 -1.65 -11.70 -8.55
N ILE A 8 -2.50 -11.68 -9.58
CA ILE A 8 -3.95 -11.86 -9.43
C ILE A 8 -4.26 -13.33 -9.62
N VAL A 9 -4.78 -13.96 -8.58
CA VAL A 9 -5.17 -15.37 -8.57
C VAL A 9 -6.64 -15.53 -8.18
N PRO A 10 -7.35 -16.56 -8.68
CA PRO A 10 -8.74 -16.81 -8.32
C PRO A 10 -8.89 -17.52 -6.96
N GLU A 11 -7.83 -18.12 -6.45
CA GLU A 11 -7.80 -18.88 -5.20
C GLU A 11 -7.09 -18.09 -4.09
N TYR A 12 -7.32 -18.48 -2.83
CA TYR A 12 -6.63 -17.86 -1.69
C TYR A 12 -5.14 -18.21 -1.71
N PRO A 13 -4.22 -17.22 -1.82
CA PRO A 13 -2.78 -17.48 -1.95
C PRO A 13 -2.13 -17.78 -0.59
N SER A 14 -2.29 -19.00 -0.08
CA SER A 14 -1.86 -19.37 1.30
C SER A 14 -0.37 -19.22 1.59
N GLU A 15 0.48 -19.24 0.57
CA GLU A 15 1.93 -19.08 0.69
C GLU A 15 2.37 -17.60 0.68
N GLY A 16 1.45 -16.68 0.40
CA GLY A 16 1.73 -15.25 0.36
C GLY A 16 2.04 -14.69 1.75
N LYS A 17 3.15 -13.96 1.88
CA LYS A 17 3.49 -13.24 3.12
C LYS A 17 2.63 -11.99 3.30
N LEU A 18 2.27 -11.35 2.19
CA LEU A 18 1.23 -10.33 2.13
C LEU A 18 0.14 -10.76 1.14
N ILE A 19 -1.11 -10.71 1.58
CA ILE A 19 -2.28 -11.09 0.78
C ILE A 19 -3.24 -9.91 0.72
N ILE A 20 -3.70 -9.52 -0.47
CA ILE A 20 -4.74 -8.51 -0.64
C ILE A 20 -6.04 -9.20 -1.03
N LEU A 21 -7.12 -8.94 -0.30
CA LEU A 21 -8.44 -9.49 -0.53
C LEU A 21 -9.43 -8.35 -0.76
N THR A 22 -10.07 -8.37 -1.92
CA THR A 22 -11.15 -7.44 -2.25
C THR A 22 -12.51 -8.03 -1.85
N GLU A 23 -13.59 -7.27 -2.02
CA GLU A 23 -14.95 -7.71 -1.73
C GLU A 23 -15.32 -9.05 -2.41
N ALA A 24 -14.72 -9.35 -3.57
CA ALA A 24 -14.93 -10.59 -4.30
C ALA A 24 -14.57 -11.84 -3.46
N ALA A 25 -13.63 -11.74 -2.51
CA ALA A 25 -13.27 -12.84 -1.63
C ALA A 25 -14.40 -13.25 -0.67
N SER A 26 -15.46 -12.44 -0.52
CA SER A 26 -16.63 -12.77 0.29
C SER A 26 -17.44 -13.96 -0.21
N TYR A 27 -17.19 -14.41 -1.45
CA TYR A 27 -17.79 -15.62 -2.01
C TYR A 27 -17.26 -16.91 -1.35
N ASP A 28 -16.05 -16.87 -0.80
CA ASP A 28 -15.48 -18.00 -0.06
C ASP A 28 -16.02 -18.01 1.38
N GLU A 29 -16.90 -18.95 1.69
CA GLU A 29 -17.51 -19.09 3.02
C GLU A 29 -16.46 -19.31 4.14
N ASN A 30 -15.27 -19.81 3.79
CA ASN A 30 -14.17 -20.06 4.73
C ASN A 30 -13.15 -18.92 4.77
N ILE A 31 -13.43 -17.77 4.14
CA ILE A 31 -12.44 -16.69 4.00
C ILE A 31 -11.94 -16.17 5.34
N VAL A 32 -12.81 -16.02 6.35
CA VAL A 32 -12.42 -15.53 7.67
C VAL A 32 -11.42 -16.48 8.33
N GLU A 33 -11.64 -17.79 8.24
CA GLU A 33 -10.73 -18.80 8.80
C GLU A 33 -9.39 -18.84 8.05
N LYS A 34 -9.41 -18.65 6.72
CA LYS A 34 -8.18 -18.51 5.93
C LYS A 34 -7.38 -17.26 6.33
N ILE A 35 -8.05 -16.13 6.51
CA ILE A 35 -7.44 -14.88 7.02
C ILE A 35 -6.80 -15.13 8.39
N LYS A 36 -7.54 -15.69 9.35
CA LYS A 36 -7.03 -16.01 10.69
C LYS A 36 -5.79 -16.91 10.64
N LYS A 37 -5.80 -17.93 9.78
CA LYS A 37 -4.69 -18.87 9.63
C LYS A 37 -3.43 -18.16 9.14
N SER A 38 -3.53 -17.36 8.08
CA SER A 38 -2.39 -16.61 7.52
C SER A 38 -1.81 -15.62 8.54
N ILE A 39 -2.67 -14.88 9.22
CA ILE A 39 -2.23 -13.89 10.22
C ILE A 39 -1.61 -14.58 11.44
N SER A 40 -2.19 -15.70 11.90
CA SER A 40 -1.63 -16.50 13.01
C SER A 40 -0.28 -17.13 12.68
N ALA A 41 -0.02 -17.40 11.40
CA ALA A 41 1.28 -17.85 10.90
C ALA A 41 2.33 -16.72 10.79
N GLY A 42 1.94 -15.46 11.04
CA GLY A 42 2.81 -14.29 10.96
C GLY A 42 2.73 -13.53 9.63
N GLY A 43 1.76 -13.88 8.78
CA GLY A 43 1.49 -13.16 7.53
C GLY A 43 0.75 -11.84 7.75
N ASN A 44 0.71 -11.03 6.70
CA ASN A 44 -0.08 -9.81 6.62
C ASN A 44 -1.24 -10.01 5.65
N VAL A 45 -2.46 -9.65 6.05
CA VAL A 45 -3.61 -9.67 5.15
C VAL A 45 -4.19 -8.28 5.08
N VAL A 46 -4.37 -7.75 3.87
CA VAL A 46 -5.05 -6.49 3.61
C VAL A 46 -6.42 -6.78 3.02
N ILE A 47 -7.47 -6.30 3.67
CA ILE A 47 -8.84 -6.38 3.16
C ILE A 47 -9.30 -5.00 2.71
N THR A 48 -10.14 -4.93 1.68
CA THR A 48 -10.80 -3.66 1.33
C THR A 48 -11.97 -3.35 2.26
N SER A 49 -12.37 -2.09 2.37
CA SER A 49 -13.59 -1.68 3.09
C SER A 49 -14.85 -2.43 2.61
N GLY A 50 -14.95 -2.75 1.32
CA GLY A 50 -16.03 -3.58 0.76
C GLY A 50 -16.04 -5.00 1.33
N LEU A 51 -14.86 -5.65 1.43
CA LEU A 51 -14.77 -6.97 2.06
C LEU A 51 -15.08 -6.90 3.55
N LEU A 52 -14.59 -5.87 4.26
CA LEU A 52 -14.95 -5.64 5.66
C LEU A 52 -16.47 -5.60 5.82
N LYS A 53 -17.17 -4.78 5.02
CA LYS A 53 -18.64 -4.71 5.01
C LYS A 53 -19.29 -6.08 4.82
N ALA A 54 -18.82 -6.85 3.84
CA ALA A 54 -19.38 -8.16 3.49
C ALA A 54 -19.15 -9.25 4.57
N LEU A 55 -18.13 -9.08 5.41
CA LEU A 55 -17.76 -10.01 6.48
C LEU A 55 -18.29 -9.62 7.87
N GLN A 56 -18.89 -8.44 8.02
CA GLN A 56 -19.52 -8.07 9.31
C GLN A 56 -20.61 -9.07 9.69
N GLY A 57 -20.63 -9.47 10.96
CA GLY A 57 -21.49 -10.51 11.51
C GLY A 57 -21.08 -11.94 11.14
N LYS A 58 -19.97 -12.12 10.39
CA LYS A 58 -19.45 -13.43 9.97
C LYS A 58 -18.14 -13.82 10.66
N GLY A 59 -17.74 -13.10 11.71
CA GLY A 59 -16.62 -13.45 12.57
C GLY A 59 -15.32 -12.70 12.28
N ILE A 60 -15.32 -11.72 11.36
CA ILE A 60 -14.18 -10.82 11.17
C ILE A 60 -13.87 -10.01 12.44
N GLU A 61 -14.89 -9.76 13.26
CA GLU A 61 -14.82 -9.07 14.55
C GLU A 61 -13.94 -9.82 15.57
N GLN A 62 -13.73 -11.12 15.37
CA GLN A 62 -12.81 -11.90 16.21
C GLN A 62 -11.34 -11.64 15.89
N ILE A 63 -11.06 -10.94 14.78
CA ILE A 63 -9.70 -10.55 14.36
C ILE A 63 -9.44 -9.09 14.71
N ALA A 64 -10.38 -8.20 14.38
CA ALA A 64 -10.27 -6.77 14.68
C ALA A 64 -11.66 -6.17 14.88
N GLU A 65 -11.81 -5.34 15.92
CA GLU A 65 -13.05 -4.60 16.20
C GLU A 65 -13.18 -3.36 15.31
N LEU A 66 -13.27 -3.59 14.00
CA LEU A 66 -13.48 -2.59 12.95
C LEU A 66 -14.90 -2.73 12.40
N ARG A 67 -15.62 -1.60 12.31
CA ARG A 67 -17.00 -1.57 11.81
C ARG A 67 -17.15 -0.63 10.63
N TYR A 68 -17.48 -1.19 9.48
CA TYR A 68 -18.01 -0.43 8.35
C TYR A 68 -19.35 0.19 8.70
N THR A 69 -19.50 1.48 8.41
CA THR A 69 -20.77 2.20 8.50
C THR A 69 -21.17 2.75 7.14
N ASP A 70 -22.47 2.95 6.91
CA ASP A 70 -22.96 3.61 5.69
C ASP A 70 -22.77 5.15 5.73
N ARG A 71 -22.16 5.69 6.79
CA ARG A 71 -21.81 7.12 6.87
C ARG A 71 -20.60 7.40 5.99
N LYS A 72 -20.55 8.61 5.46
CA LYS A 72 -19.50 9.08 4.57
C LYS A 72 -18.75 10.24 5.20
N SER A 73 -17.48 10.35 4.84
CA SER A 73 -16.64 11.48 5.18
C SER A 73 -16.08 12.09 3.89
N LEU A 74 -16.06 13.42 3.83
CA LEU A 74 -15.42 14.16 2.75
C LEU A 74 -14.00 14.49 3.21
N ALA A 75 -13.05 13.65 2.80
CA ALA A 75 -11.67 13.80 3.19
C ALA A 75 -11.02 14.94 2.39
N SER A 76 -10.56 15.97 3.10
CA SER A 76 -9.90 17.17 2.55
C SER A 76 -8.45 17.31 3.00
N GLY A 77 -7.90 16.28 3.65
CA GLY A 77 -6.50 16.18 4.06
C GLY A 77 -6.16 14.78 4.53
N PHE A 78 -4.89 14.52 4.83
CA PHE A 78 -4.44 13.24 5.39
C PHE A 78 -3.45 13.43 6.53
N LEU A 79 -3.36 12.44 7.41
CA LEU A 79 -2.37 12.37 8.48
C LEU A 79 -1.55 11.08 8.36
N LEU A 80 -0.23 11.22 8.30
CA LEU A 80 0.73 10.13 8.35
C LEU A 80 1.48 10.20 9.69
N GLY A 81 1.00 9.46 10.68
CA GLY A 81 1.51 9.55 12.05
C GLY A 81 1.25 10.93 12.66
N ARG A 82 2.25 11.82 12.63
CA ARG A 82 2.12 13.22 13.12
C ARG A 82 2.23 14.26 12.00
N THR A 83 2.42 13.82 10.76
CA THR A 83 2.63 14.71 9.62
C THR A 83 1.33 14.90 8.88
N SER A 84 0.85 16.14 8.85
CA SER A 84 -0.30 16.54 8.01
C SER A 84 0.14 16.61 6.55
N ILE A 85 -0.69 16.06 5.67
CA ILE A 85 -0.51 16.07 4.22
C ILE A 85 -1.73 16.75 3.61
N ASP A 86 -1.50 17.91 3.00
CA ASP A 86 -2.55 18.64 2.32
C ASP A 86 -2.87 18.00 0.97
N THR A 87 -4.12 18.13 0.53
CA THR A 87 -4.58 17.69 -0.79
C THR A 87 -5.34 18.82 -1.47
N GLN A 88 -5.30 18.85 -2.80
CA GLN A 88 -6.13 19.74 -3.61
C GLN A 88 -7.44 19.07 -4.05
N ASN A 89 -7.51 17.74 -3.92
CA ASN A 89 -8.67 16.95 -4.31
C ASN A 89 -9.29 16.36 -3.05
N GLU A 90 -10.56 16.66 -2.84
CA GLU A 90 -11.36 16.00 -1.82
C GLU A 90 -11.84 14.64 -2.33
N ILE A 91 -11.90 13.65 -1.45
CA ILE A 91 -12.37 12.31 -1.78
C ILE A 91 -13.43 11.87 -0.80
N ILE A 92 -14.42 11.11 -1.27
CA ILE A 92 -15.46 10.56 -0.39
C ILE A 92 -15.08 9.15 0.00
N ILE A 93 -15.01 8.90 1.30
CA ILE A 93 -14.73 7.57 1.87
C ILE A 93 -15.83 7.14 2.83
N PRO A 94 -16.09 5.82 2.97
CA PRO A 94 -16.91 5.32 4.07
C PRO A 94 -16.21 5.53 5.43
N GLN A 95 -16.98 5.86 6.45
CA GLN A 95 -16.49 5.94 7.82
C GLN A 95 -16.36 4.54 8.41
N ILE A 96 -15.14 4.17 8.78
CA ILE A 96 -14.83 2.95 9.54
C ILE A 96 -14.68 3.33 11.01
N GLU A 97 -15.53 2.77 11.86
CA GLU A 97 -15.40 2.91 13.31
C GLU A 97 -14.47 1.84 13.86
N TYR A 98 -13.71 2.20 14.90
CA TYR A 98 -12.78 1.30 15.57
C TYR A 98 -12.54 1.73 17.01
N TYR A 99 -11.98 0.82 17.82
CA TYR A 99 -11.48 1.12 19.16
C TYR A 99 -9.96 1.14 19.18
N THR A 100 -9.37 2.02 20.01
CA THR A 100 -7.93 2.33 20.00
C THR A 100 -7.06 1.39 20.84
N ASN A 101 -7.58 0.21 21.23
CA ASN A 101 -6.91 -0.65 22.21
C ASN A 101 -5.82 -1.54 21.57
N ASP A 102 -6.07 -2.01 20.35
CA ASP A 102 -5.30 -3.05 19.65
C ASP A 102 -5.10 -2.75 18.14
N SER A 103 -5.51 -1.55 17.70
CA SER A 103 -5.47 -1.15 16.31
C SER A 103 -5.26 0.36 16.13
N TRP A 104 -4.67 0.76 15.01
CA TRP A 104 -4.34 2.17 14.72
C TRP A 104 -4.40 2.49 13.23
N GLU A 105 -4.68 3.75 12.97
CA GLU A 105 -4.59 4.35 11.64
C GLU A 105 -3.11 4.43 11.23
N VAL A 106 -2.77 3.77 10.13
CA VAL A 106 -1.49 3.98 9.44
C VAL A 106 -1.57 5.26 8.61
N ILE A 107 -2.74 5.51 8.04
CA ILE A 107 -3.08 6.73 7.31
C ILE A 107 -4.48 7.15 7.74
N SER A 108 -4.61 8.35 8.27
CA SER A 108 -5.91 8.99 8.54
C SER A 108 -6.29 9.87 7.38
N ALA A 109 -7.53 9.77 6.91
CA ALA A 109 -8.19 10.76 6.09
C ALA A 109 -8.87 11.79 7.01
N MET A 110 -8.64 13.08 6.76
CA MET A 110 -9.07 14.16 7.63
C MET A 110 -10.31 14.86 7.06
N ASP A 111 -11.31 15.06 7.91
CA ASP A 111 -12.56 15.77 7.60
C ASP A 111 -12.87 16.72 8.74
N ASN A 112 -12.66 18.02 8.51
CA ASN A 112 -12.93 19.09 9.49
C ASN A 112 -12.31 18.84 10.88
N GLY A 113 -11.11 18.27 10.93
CA GLY A 113 -10.37 17.97 12.17
C GLY A 113 -10.67 16.60 12.79
N LEU A 114 -11.62 15.84 12.24
CA LEU A 114 -11.83 14.44 12.57
C LEU A 114 -11.02 13.55 11.63
N GLY A 115 -10.38 12.51 12.19
CA GLY A 115 -9.68 11.49 11.42
C GLY A 115 -10.55 10.26 11.21
N TRP A 116 -10.51 9.70 10.01
CA TRP A 116 -11.08 8.41 9.66
C TRP A 116 -10.01 7.53 9.00
N PRO A 117 -10.02 6.20 9.19
CA PRO A 117 -8.98 5.37 8.61
C PRO A 117 -9.06 5.37 7.07
N LEU A 118 -7.96 5.70 6.40
CA LEU A 118 -7.76 5.34 4.99
C LEU A 118 -7.03 4.00 4.88
N LEU A 119 -6.04 3.79 5.75
CA LEU A 119 -5.36 2.52 5.91
C LEU A 119 -5.21 2.24 7.40
N HIS A 120 -5.87 1.19 7.87
CA HIS A 120 -5.88 0.78 9.28
C HIS A 120 -5.05 -0.48 9.48
N ARG A 121 -4.36 -0.62 10.62
CA ARG A 121 -3.67 -1.84 11.03
C ARG A 121 -4.22 -2.31 12.38
N ALA A 122 -4.52 -3.60 12.47
CA ALA A 122 -4.80 -4.30 13.71
C ALA A 122 -3.81 -5.46 13.88
N ASP A 123 -3.18 -5.53 15.04
CA ASP A 123 -2.28 -6.64 15.37
C ASP A 123 -3.13 -7.86 15.77
N TYR A 124 -2.77 -9.04 15.27
CA TYR A 124 -3.43 -10.28 15.67
C TYR A 124 -2.44 -11.44 15.69
N SER A 125 -2.29 -12.08 16.84
CA SER A 125 -1.34 -13.18 17.03
C SER A 125 0.09 -12.78 16.62
N LYS A 126 0.64 -13.32 15.53
CA LYS A 126 2.01 -13.05 15.04
C LYS A 126 2.04 -12.12 13.84
N GLY A 127 0.89 -11.78 13.28
CA GLY A 127 0.75 -11.05 12.02
C GLY A 127 -0.15 -9.82 12.17
N ASN A 128 -0.59 -9.30 11.04
CA ASN A 128 -1.39 -8.07 11.01
C ASN A 128 -2.57 -8.22 10.03
N LEU A 129 -3.74 -7.71 10.44
CA LEU A 129 -4.82 -7.37 9.54
C LEU A 129 -4.70 -5.89 9.16
N PHE A 130 -4.82 -5.59 7.88
CA PHE A 130 -4.98 -4.23 7.40
C PHE A 130 -6.34 -4.04 6.75
N VAL A 131 -6.94 -2.86 6.93
CA VAL A 131 -8.12 -2.45 6.18
C VAL A 131 -7.72 -1.26 5.31
N LEU A 132 -7.73 -1.45 3.99
CA LEU A 132 -7.58 -0.38 3.01
C LEU A 132 -8.98 0.12 2.66
N VAL A 133 -9.28 1.35 3.07
CA VAL A 133 -10.55 1.98 2.76
C VAL A 133 -10.52 2.46 1.31
N ILE A 134 -11.46 1.91 0.55
CA ILE A 134 -11.64 2.25 -0.86
C ILE A 134 -12.62 3.43 -0.95
N PRO A 135 -12.26 4.53 -1.65
CA PRO A 135 -13.17 5.64 -1.89
C PRO A 135 -14.41 5.22 -2.66
N ASP A 136 -15.49 5.99 -2.54
CA ASP A 136 -16.75 5.74 -3.24
C ASP A 136 -16.58 5.77 -4.78
N ASN A 137 -15.66 6.61 -5.27
CA ASN A 137 -15.17 6.57 -6.64
C ASN A 137 -13.77 5.95 -6.68
N PHE A 138 -13.62 4.79 -7.31
CA PHE A 138 -12.33 4.10 -7.40
C PHE A 138 -11.21 4.93 -8.05
N ALA A 139 -11.56 5.85 -8.95
CA ALA A 139 -10.59 6.74 -9.59
C ALA A 139 -9.92 7.70 -8.60
N ASP A 140 -10.54 7.97 -7.45
CA ASP A 140 -10.01 8.87 -6.41
C ASP A 140 -8.76 8.29 -5.73
N ILE A 141 -8.50 6.99 -5.85
CA ILE A 141 -7.20 6.39 -5.49
C ILE A 141 -6.07 7.10 -6.25
N TYR A 142 -6.33 7.55 -7.47
CA TYR A 142 -5.35 8.27 -8.27
C TYR A 142 -5.22 9.75 -7.90
N ALA A 143 -6.15 10.28 -7.10
CA ALA A 143 -6.12 11.64 -6.57
C ALA A 143 -5.36 11.73 -5.23
N LEU A 144 -4.99 10.59 -4.63
CA LEU A 144 -4.23 10.55 -3.38
C LEU A 144 -2.87 11.26 -3.54
N PRO A 145 -2.49 12.13 -2.57
CA PRO A 145 -1.18 12.75 -2.55
C PRO A 145 -0.05 11.73 -2.54
N GLU A 146 1.09 12.08 -3.14
CA GLU A 146 2.25 11.21 -3.24
C GLU A 146 2.67 10.57 -1.89
N PRO A 147 2.82 11.30 -0.77
CA PRO A 147 3.21 10.69 0.50
C PRO A 147 2.24 9.63 1.00
N VAL A 148 0.94 9.83 0.78
CA VAL A 148 -0.13 8.90 1.16
C VAL A 148 -0.06 7.64 0.31
N LEU A 149 0.04 7.81 -1.01
CA LEU A 149 0.16 6.68 -1.94
C LEU A 149 1.45 5.89 -1.72
N ASN A 150 2.57 6.56 -1.45
CA ASN A 150 3.84 5.92 -1.10
C ASN A 150 3.74 5.11 0.18
N LYS A 151 2.99 5.58 1.19
CA LYS A 151 2.77 4.79 2.41
C LYS A 151 1.96 3.52 2.14
N ILE A 152 0.94 3.60 1.28
CA ILE A 152 0.18 2.43 0.82
C ILE A 152 1.12 1.44 0.09
N ARG A 153 1.95 1.92 -0.84
CA ARG A 153 2.92 1.09 -1.57
C ARG A 153 3.93 0.42 -0.64
N GLU A 154 4.45 1.14 0.35
CA GLU A 154 5.38 0.61 1.35
C GLU A 154 4.78 -0.59 2.10
N VAL A 155 3.54 -0.44 2.58
CA VAL A 155 2.82 -1.50 3.32
C VAL A 155 2.51 -2.68 2.40
N LEU A 156 1.95 -2.42 1.21
CA LEU A 156 1.51 -3.46 0.27
C LEU A 156 2.65 -4.16 -0.46
N SER A 157 3.87 -3.64 -0.37
CA SER A 157 5.03 -4.26 -1.01
C SER A 157 5.93 -4.98 -0.01
N VAL A 158 5.52 -5.22 1.24
CA VAL A 158 6.41 -5.61 2.38
C VAL A 158 7.34 -6.79 2.09
N ASP A 159 6.92 -7.73 1.26
CA ASP A 159 7.62 -8.94 0.84
C ASP A 159 8.38 -8.81 -0.49
N LEU A 160 8.17 -7.72 -1.23
CA LEU A 160 8.89 -7.42 -2.48
C LEU A 160 10.28 -6.84 -2.21
N PRO A 161 11.28 -7.14 -3.06
CA PRO A 161 12.66 -6.67 -2.90
C PRO A 161 12.82 -5.16 -3.15
N VAL A 162 11.91 -4.59 -3.95
CA VAL A 162 11.88 -3.18 -4.34
C VAL A 162 10.45 -2.65 -4.33
N PHE A 163 10.29 -1.38 -3.99
CA PHE A 163 9.03 -0.66 -4.16
C PHE A 163 9.27 0.78 -4.64
N LEU A 164 8.19 1.46 -5.03
CA LEU A 164 8.22 2.75 -5.71
C LEU A 164 7.73 3.87 -4.79
N ASN A 165 8.51 4.94 -4.72
CA ASN A 165 8.06 6.26 -4.28
C ASN A 165 7.92 7.15 -5.52
N ALA A 166 6.71 7.64 -5.79
CA ALA A 166 6.40 8.45 -6.96
C ALA A 166 5.01 9.10 -6.80
N PRO A 167 4.64 10.11 -7.59
CA PRO A 167 3.24 10.51 -7.67
C PRO A 167 2.34 9.38 -8.18
N SER A 168 1.05 9.68 -8.20
CA SER A 168 0.06 8.82 -8.84
C SER A 168 0.36 8.63 -10.33
N GLN A 169 -0.27 7.62 -10.93
CA GLN A 169 -0.12 7.29 -12.36
C GLN A 169 1.29 6.86 -12.76
N VAL A 170 2.05 6.30 -11.82
CA VAL A 170 3.29 5.57 -12.10
C VAL A 170 3.14 4.14 -11.59
N SER A 171 3.50 3.17 -12.43
CA SER A 171 3.40 1.74 -12.13
C SER A 171 4.73 1.03 -12.12
N LEU A 172 4.87 0.08 -11.19
CA LEU A 172 6.00 -0.83 -11.05
C LEU A 172 5.55 -2.25 -11.44
N PHE A 173 6.35 -2.92 -12.28
CA PHE A 173 6.14 -4.30 -12.70
C PHE A 173 7.40 -5.11 -12.42
N LEU A 174 7.30 -6.17 -11.62
CA LEU A 174 8.43 -7.02 -11.23
C LEU A 174 8.47 -8.31 -12.05
N TYR A 175 9.68 -8.82 -12.28
CA TYR A 175 9.93 -10.10 -12.94
C TYR A 175 10.79 -11.00 -12.05
N ASP A 176 10.78 -12.30 -12.31
CA ASP A 176 11.48 -13.36 -11.57
C ASP A 176 13.00 -13.42 -11.83
N ASN A 177 13.51 -12.61 -12.76
CA ASN A 177 14.90 -12.56 -13.18
C ASN A 177 15.66 -11.32 -12.64
N ASN A 178 15.20 -10.76 -11.52
CA ASN A 178 15.70 -9.53 -10.90
C ASN A 178 15.57 -8.27 -11.77
N THR A 179 14.77 -8.31 -12.84
CA THR A 179 14.44 -7.11 -13.62
C THR A 179 13.06 -6.58 -13.23
N PHE A 180 12.86 -5.29 -13.49
CA PHE A 180 11.57 -4.64 -13.27
C PHE A 180 11.41 -3.45 -14.22
N VAL A 181 10.16 -3.09 -14.47
CA VAL A 181 9.79 -1.96 -15.33
C VAL A 181 9.08 -0.91 -14.51
N VAL A 182 9.44 0.34 -14.71
CA VAL A 182 8.65 1.48 -14.23
C VAL A 182 8.04 2.21 -15.42
N HIS A 183 6.74 2.42 -15.40
CA HIS A 183 5.98 3.09 -16.46
C HIS A 183 5.25 4.30 -15.88
N SER A 184 5.44 5.48 -16.48
CA SER A 184 4.66 6.69 -16.19
C SER A 184 3.52 6.86 -17.21
N PHE A 185 2.31 7.07 -16.70
CA PHE A 185 1.12 7.44 -17.50
C PHE A 185 0.84 8.95 -17.43
N ASN A 186 1.71 9.71 -16.77
CA ASN A 186 1.59 11.16 -16.67
C ASN A 186 1.95 11.84 -17.99
N ASN A 187 1.38 13.03 -18.21
CA ASN A 187 1.65 13.86 -19.38
C ASN A 187 2.99 14.62 -19.28
N GLU A 188 3.57 14.70 -18.08
CA GLU A 188 4.83 15.39 -17.79
C GLU A 188 5.88 14.40 -17.28
N PRO A 189 7.19 14.70 -17.41
CA PRO A 189 8.24 13.91 -16.80
C PRO A 189 8.04 13.81 -15.29
N VAL A 190 8.26 12.62 -14.74
CA VAL A 190 8.08 12.34 -13.32
C VAL A 190 9.38 11.85 -12.71
N ASP A 191 9.79 12.50 -11.63
CA ASP A 191 10.85 12.01 -10.77
C ASP A 191 10.30 10.90 -9.87
N ILE A 192 11.02 9.79 -9.85
CA ILE A 192 10.71 8.62 -9.05
C ILE A 192 11.88 8.31 -8.12
N GLN A 193 11.57 7.58 -7.06
CA GLN A 193 12.56 6.99 -6.20
C GLN A 193 12.27 5.50 -6.02
N LEU A 194 13.25 4.68 -6.42
CA LEU A 194 13.24 3.23 -6.24
C LEU A 194 13.82 2.89 -4.88
N VAL A 195 13.11 2.08 -4.09
CA VAL A 195 13.49 1.75 -2.72
C VAL A 195 13.80 0.27 -2.61
N LEU A 196 15.09 -0.07 -2.51
CA LEU A 196 15.56 -1.44 -2.26
C LEU A 196 15.53 -1.75 -0.77
N LYS A 197 15.03 -2.94 -0.43
CA LYS A 197 14.97 -3.42 0.96
C LYS A 197 16.21 -4.15 1.43
N GLN A 198 17.14 -4.45 0.53
CA GLN A 198 18.40 -5.09 0.85
C GLN A 198 19.55 -4.12 0.57
N ASN A 199 20.44 -3.98 1.56
CA ASN A 199 21.61 -3.13 1.42
C ASN A 199 22.72 -3.86 0.65
N GLY A 200 23.50 -3.11 -0.13
CA GLY A 200 24.62 -3.65 -0.92
C GLY A 200 24.25 -4.10 -2.33
N LEU A 201 22.96 -4.10 -2.68
CA LEU A 201 22.51 -4.25 -4.06
C LEU A 201 22.48 -2.88 -4.76
N ASN A 202 22.63 -2.87 -6.07
CA ASN A 202 22.55 -1.71 -6.93
C ASN A 202 21.40 -1.85 -7.93
N ILE A 203 21.04 -0.72 -8.55
CA ILE A 203 20.07 -0.70 -9.64
C ILE A 203 20.78 -0.26 -10.91
N LYS A 204 20.70 -1.08 -11.95
CA LYS A 204 21.16 -0.76 -13.28
C LYS A 204 19.98 -0.37 -14.16
N ASP A 205 20.06 0.78 -14.82
CA ASP A 205 19.17 1.17 -15.91
C ASP A 205 19.60 0.41 -17.17
N LEU A 206 18.74 -0.49 -17.65
CA LEU A 206 19.02 -1.31 -18.83
C LEU A 206 18.80 -0.54 -20.13
N SER A 207 18.02 0.54 -20.11
CA SER A 207 17.80 1.39 -21.28
C SER A 207 19.04 2.24 -21.58
N GLU A 208 19.70 2.75 -20.55
CA GLU A 208 20.92 3.56 -20.68
C GLU A 208 22.23 2.75 -20.50
N ASN A 209 22.11 1.50 -20.03
CA ASN A 209 23.23 0.64 -19.64
C ASN A 209 24.15 1.29 -18.58
N THR A 210 23.57 2.00 -17.63
CA THR A 210 24.27 2.74 -16.56
C THR A 210 23.78 2.31 -15.18
N ASN A 211 24.64 2.42 -14.16
CA ASN A 211 24.24 2.20 -12.77
C ASN A 211 23.66 3.48 -12.18
N LEU A 212 22.50 3.36 -11.53
CA LEU A 212 21.93 4.47 -10.77
C LEU A 212 22.80 4.75 -9.54
N LYS A 213 22.99 6.05 -9.26
CA LYS A 213 23.65 6.47 -8.03
C LYS A 213 22.69 6.32 -6.86
N LYS A 214 23.19 5.76 -5.77
CA LYS A 214 22.45 5.70 -4.50
C LYS A 214 22.30 7.11 -3.94
N ASP A 215 21.10 7.48 -3.51
CA ASP A 215 20.85 8.76 -2.85
C ASP A 215 21.60 8.82 -1.51
N GLU A 216 22.43 9.84 -1.30
CA GLU A 216 23.13 10.06 -0.03
C GLU A 216 22.21 10.69 1.03
N GLY A 217 22.45 10.37 2.32
CA GLY A 217 21.78 11.03 3.46
C GLY A 217 20.35 10.57 3.79
N LYS A 218 19.71 9.76 2.96
CA LYS A 218 18.38 9.17 3.24
C LYS A 218 18.52 7.83 3.96
N THR A 219 18.84 7.84 5.25
CA THR A 219 18.71 6.66 6.13
C THR A 219 17.43 6.77 6.95
N SER A 220 16.57 5.75 6.88
CA SER A 220 15.31 5.67 7.61
C SER A 220 15.48 6.02 9.11
N THR A 221 14.76 7.05 9.55
CA THR A 221 14.72 7.56 10.93
C THR A 221 13.63 6.86 11.76
N GLN A 222 13.59 5.53 11.79
CA GLN A 222 12.77 4.82 12.77
C GLN A 222 13.31 3.42 13.09
N GLY A 223 13.42 3.15 14.38
CA GLY A 223 14.13 2.01 14.96
C GLY A 223 13.65 0.66 14.44
N ASN A 224 14.64 -0.16 14.08
CA ASN A 224 14.54 -1.55 13.62
C ASN A 224 13.75 -1.79 12.32
N ARG A 225 14.47 -1.86 11.20
CA ARG A 225 14.39 -2.89 10.13
C ARG A 225 15.20 -2.40 8.92
N ASN A 226 15.97 -3.31 8.30
CA ASN A 226 16.74 -3.23 7.05
C ASN A 226 17.13 -1.83 6.52
N LYS A 227 18.45 -1.59 6.37
CA LYS A 227 18.98 -0.39 5.70
C LYS A 227 18.42 -0.29 4.27
N LEU A 228 17.32 0.45 4.11
CA LEU A 228 16.75 0.76 2.80
C LEU A 228 17.79 1.53 1.97
N SER A 229 17.80 1.29 0.66
CA SER A 229 18.64 2.02 -0.29
C SER A 229 17.74 2.68 -1.32
N TYR A 230 17.99 3.96 -1.57
CA TYR A 230 17.15 4.79 -2.40
C TYR A 230 17.90 5.16 -3.68
N TYR A 231 17.24 5.10 -4.83
CA TYR A 231 17.80 5.44 -6.13
C TYR A 231 16.82 6.30 -6.90
N SER A 232 17.22 7.52 -7.23
CA SER A 232 16.39 8.45 -8.00
C SER A 232 16.55 8.22 -9.51
N SER A 233 15.46 8.40 -10.25
CA SER A 233 15.44 8.40 -11.71
C SER A 233 14.28 9.25 -12.22
N THR A 234 14.34 9.70 -13.47
CA THR A 234 13.24 10.43 -14.11
C THR A 234 12.64 9.58 -15.23
N ILE A 235 11.32 9.44 -15.23
CA ILE A 235 10.57 8.73 -16.28
C ILE A 235 9.88 9.77 -17.16
N GLN A 236 10.13 9.71 -18.47
CA GLN A 236 9.50 10.60 -19.45
C GLN A 236 7.98 10.32 -19.56
N PRO A 237 7.18 11.30 -20.05
CA PRO A 237 5.73 11.14 -20.23
C PRO A 237 5.37 9.91 -21.06
N HIS A 238 4.32 9.19 -20.66
CA HIS A 238 3.80 8.01 -21.39
C HIS A 238 4.89 7.02 -21.81
N SER A 239 5.90 6.85 -20.96
CA SER A 239 7.11 6.09 -21.25
C SER A 239 7.49 5.19 -20.08
N PHE A 240 8.36 4.22 -20.35
CA PHE A 240 8.86 3.30 -19.35
C PHE A 240 10.39 3.20 -19.37
N LYS A 241 10.95 2.82 -18.24
CA LYS A 241 12.36 2.39 -18.12
C LYS A 241 12.42 0.98 -17.55
N VAL A 242 13.44 0.24 -17.98
CA VAL A 242 13.71 -1.12 -17.53
C VAL A 242 14.94 -1.10 -16.63
N PHE A 243 14.84 -1.73 -15.48
CA PHE A 243 15.89 -1.77 -14.47
C PHE A 243 16.22 -3.21 -14.09
N LYS A 244 17.42 -3.39 -13.54
CA LYS A 244 17.86 -4.66 -12.96
C LYS A 244 18.49 -4.43 -11.59
N ILE A 245 18.15 -5.30 -10.64
CA ILE A 245 18.78 -5.37 -9.33
C ILE A 245 20.03 -6.25 -9.47
N GLU A 246 21.19 -5.72 -9.09
CA GLU A 246 22.51 -6.38 -9.14
C GLU A 246 23.23 -6.37 -7.79
#